data_AF-A0A1V5ZYL8-F1
#
_entry.id   AF-A0A1V5ZYL8-F1
#
_cell.length_a   1.000
_cell.length_b   1.000
_cell.length_c   1.000
_cell.angle_alpha   90.00
_cell.angle_beta   90.00
_cell.angle_gamma   90.00
#
_symmetry.space_group_name_H-M   'P 1'
#
loop_
_entity.id
_entity.type
_entity.pdbx_description
1 polymer ?
#
loop_
_entity_poly.entity_id
_entity_poly.type
_entity_poly.pdbx_seq_one_letter_code
_entity_poly.pdbx_strand_id
1 'polypeptide(L)'
;METITATIGENVEHWGELYARYRAKRLQGVRVVYEVADSSLTEVARAQVYGNPGGSTYALVWVNYGACEGRVGAGSARGYGYHKPSAAIAGALKDAGFELNVNIAAAGDRAIDDALLAVAKAVGATGNLVVKSFE
;
A
#
# COMPACT_ATOMS: atom_id res chain seq x y z
N MET A 1 -1.56 5.92 -20.73
CA MET A 1 -1.41 5.63 -19.28
C MET A 1 -0.25 4.66 -19.20
N GLU A 2 0.77 4.96 -18.40
CA GLU A 2 1.93 4.08 -18.27
C GLU A 2 1.61 2.90 -17.36
N THR A 3 2.13 1.72 -17.66
CA THR A 3 1.89 0.51 -16.86
C THR A 3 2.76 0.57 -15.60
N ILE A 4 2.12 0.60 -14.42
CA ILE A 4 2.83 0.53 -13.14
C ILE A 4 3.35 -0.91 -12.95
N THR A 5 4.64 -1.02 -12.61
CA THR A 5 5.33 -2.26 -12.23
C THR A 5 6.08 -2.03 -10.92
N ALA A 6 6.14 -3.07 -10.08
CA ALA A 6 6.87 -3.04 -8.83
C ALA A 6 8.07 -4.01 -8.88
N THR A 7 9.16 -3.65 -8.20
CA THR A 7 10.34 -4.50 -7.99
C THR A 7 10.64 -4.63 -6.50
N ILE A 8 11.06 -5.83 -6.08
CA ILE A 8 11.40 -6.15 -4.69
C ILE A 8 12.84 -5.71 -4.40
N GLY A 9 13.02 -4.90 -3.36
CA GLY A 9 14.31 -4.51 -2.78
C GLY A 9 14.49 -5.00 -1.33
N GLU A 10 15.45 -4.41 -0.63
CA GLU A 10 15.74 -4.69 0.79
C GLU A 10 14.60 -4.21 1.72
N ASN A 11 14.48 -4.82 2.90
CA ASN A 11 13.43 -4.56 3.90
C ASN A 11 14.07 -4.16 5.23
N VAL A 12 13.44 -3.24 5.98
CA VAL A 12 13.86 -2.84 7.33
C VAL A 12 12.74 -3.14 8.33
N GLU A 13 12.82 -4.27 9.02
CA GLU A 13 11.80 -4.68 9.98
C GLU A 13 11.73 -3.74 11.20
N HIS A 14 10.69 -2.91 11.30
CA HIS A 14 10.39 -2.05 12.47
C HIS A 14 8.92 -2.14 12.91
N TRP A 15 8.35 -3.33 12.80
CA TRP A 15 6.91 -3.59 12.85
C TRP A 15 6.14 -2.99 14.04
N GLY A 16 6.62 -3.25 15.26
CA GLY A 16 5.89 -2.92 16.48
C GLY A 16 5.69 -1.42 16.69
N GLU A 17 6.69 -0.61 16.34
CA GLU A 17 6.67 0.85 16.53
C GLU A 17 5.75 1.54 15.51
N LEU A 18 5.85 1.13 14.24
CA LEU A 18 5.10 1.74 13.14
C LEU A 18 3.58 1.58 13.33
N TYR A 19 3.12 0.37 13.69
CA TYR A 19 1.70 0.15 13.92
C TYR A 19 1.19 0.90 15.16
N ALA A 20 1.95 0.90 16.26
CA ALA A 20 1.61 1.63 17.48
C ALA A 20 1.46 3.16 17.24
N ARG A 21 2.32 3.74 16.39
CA ARG A 21 2.36 5.17 16.09
C ARG A 21 1.16 5.70 15.29
N TYR A 22 0.50 4.85 14.50
CA TYR A 22 -0.57 5.26 13.59
C TYR A 22 -1.96 4.75 13.97
N ARG A 23 -2.10 3.62 14.67
CA ARG A 23 -3.40 3.07 15.13
C ARG A 23 -4.23 4.02 16.02
N ALA A 24 -3.60 5.03 16.64
CA ALA A 24 -4.25 6.04 17.46
C ALA A 24 -4.79 7.24 16.66
N LYS A 25 -4.60 7.25 15.33
CA LYS A 25 -5.11 8.30 14.43
C LYS A 25 -6.42 7.83 13.79
N ARG A 26 -7.27 8.78 13.39
CA ARG A 26 -8.48 8.48 12.63
C ARG A 26 -8.13 7.72 11.34
N LEU A 27 -8.78 6.57 11.13
CA LEU A 27 -8.74 5.84 9.86
C LEU A 27 -9.51 6.63 8.79
N GLN A 28 -9.01 6.60 7.56
CA GLN A 28 -9.56 7.33 6.41
C GLN A 28 -9.85 6.43 5.21
N GLY A 29 -9.37 5.19 5.24
CA GLY A 29 -9.70 4.16 4.27
C GLY A 29 -8.76 2.97 4.37
N VAL A 30 -9.25 1.82 3.93
CA VAL A 30 -8.50 0.57 3.79
C VAL A 30 -8.63 0.09 2.36
N ARG A 31 -7.53 -0.35 1.77
CA ARG A 31 -7.48 -1.09 0.52
C ARG A 31 -6.90 -2.47 0.78
N VAL A 32 -7.47 -3.49 0.15
CA VAL A 32 -6.95 -4.85 0.18
C VAL A 32 -6.96 -5.42 -1.22
N VAL A 33 -5.85 -6.00 -1.64
CA VAL A 33 -5.75 -6.84 -2.85
C VAL A 33 -5.88 -8.28 -2.41
N TYR A 34 -6.87 -8.98 -2.96
CA TYR A 34 -7.01 -10.41 -2.80
C TYR A 34 -6.65 -11.12 -4.10
N GLU A 35 -6.00 -12.28 -3.99
CA GLU A 35 -5.97 -13.29 -5.04
C GLU A 35 -7.18 -14.21 -4.87
N VAL A 36 -7.88 -14.45 -5.98
CA VAL A 36 -9.00 -15.40 -6.05
C VAL A 36 -8.53 -16.66 -6.77
N ALA A 37 -8.46 -17.76 -6.02
CA ALA A 37 -8.12 -19.09 -6.52
C ALA A 37 -8.98 -20.14 -5.81
N ASP A 38 -9.52 -21.12 -6.54
CA ASP A 38 -10.26 -22.29 -6.01
C ASP A 38 -11.34 -21.96 -4.96
N SER A 39 -12.12 -20.89 -5.21
CA SER A 39 -13.14 -20.34 -4.31
C SER A 39 -12.64 -19.76 -2.96
N SER A 40 -11.32 -19.65 -2.80
CA SER A 40 -10.68 -18.94 -1.68
C SER A 40 -10.36 -17.47 -2.03
N LEU A 41 -10.12 -16.68 -0.98
CA LEU A 41 -9.72 -15.26 -1.06
C LEU A 41 -8.48 -15.07 -0.19
N THR A 42 -7.30 -15.07 -0.81
CA THR A 42 -6.02 -14.88 -0.11
C THR A 42 -5.65 -13.40 -0.13
N GLU A 43 -5.43 -12.79 1.04
CA GLU A 43 -4.97 -11.39 1.12
C GLU A 43 -3.51 -11.29 0.67
N VAL A 44 -3.26 -10.60 -0.44
CA VAL A 44 -1.90 -10.42 -0.98
C VAL A 44 -1.22 -9.20 -0.38
N ALA A 45 -1.92 -8.07 -0.39
CA ALA A 45 -1.43 -6.79 0.12
C ALA A 45 -2.58 -5.95 0.68
N ARG A 46 -2.29 -5.17 1.71
CA ARG A 46 -3.24 -4.27 2.38
C ARG A 46 -2.59 -2.90 2.56
N ALA A 47 -3.31 -1.83 2.27
CA ALA A 47 -2.91 -0.47 2.59
C ALA A 47 -3.97 0.18 3.50
N GLN A 48 -3.53 0.87 4.56
CA GLN A 48 -4.42 1.63 5.46
C GLN A 48 -3.97 3.08 5.51
N VAL A 49 -4.91 4.00 5.32
CA VAL A 49 -4.67 5.45 5.32
C VAL A 49 -5.25 6.06 6.59
N TYR A 50 -4.45 6.87 7.28
CA TYR A 50 -4.84 7.54 8.52
C TYR A 50 -4.60 9.05 8.44
N GLY A 51 -5.37 9.81 9.21
CA GLY A 51 -5.21 11.26 9.34
C GLY A 51 -6.54 11.97 9.53
N ASN A 52 -6.48 13.30 9.48
CA ASN A 52 -7.65 14.16 9.43
C ASN A 52 -7.63 14.96 8.10
N PRO A 53 -8.79 15.33 7.53
CA PRO A 53 -8.87 16.28 6.44
C PRO A 53 -8.10 17.57 6.76
N GLY A 54 -7.42 18.14 5.75
CA GLY A 54 -6.51 19.28 5.92
C GLY A 54 -5.15 18.95 6.59
N GLY A 55 -5.11 18.01 7.54
CA GLY A 55 -3.93 17.68 8.34
C GLY A 55 -2.83 16.86 7.63
N SER A 56 -1.95 16.24 8.42
CA SER A 56 -1.00 15.24 7.91
C SER A 56 -1.71 13.91 7.64
N THR A 57 -1.41 13.30 6.50
CA THR A 57 -1.86 11.95 6.14
C THR A 57 -0.72 10.96 6.39
N TYR A 58 -1.06 9.76 6.81
CA TYR A 58 -0.14 8.66 7.08
C TYR A 58 -0.65 7.42 6.37
N ALA A 59 0.24 6.51 6.00
CA ALA A 59 -0.10 5.21 5.45
C ALA A 59 0.71 4.12 6.12
N LEU A 60 0.10 2.94 6.22
CA LEU A 60 0.78 1.67 6.45
C LEU A 60 0.44 0.73 5.30
N VAL A 61 1.41 -0.06 4.86
CA VAL A 61 1.22 -1.17 3.92
C VAL A 61 1.70 -2.46 4.56
N TRP A 62 0.95 -3.53 4.32
CA TRP A 62 1.28 -4.92 4.62
C TRP A 62 1.35 -5.68 3.30
N VAL A 63 2.30 -6.59 3.18
CA VAL A 63 2.30 -7.65 2.18
C VAL A 63 2.35 -8.99 2.91
N ASN A 64 1.39 -9.85 2.60
CA ASN A 64 1.07 -11.06 3.36
C ASN A 64 1.13 -12.32 2.47
N TYR A 65 2.08 -12.33 1.52
CA TYR A 65 2.10 -13.32 0.43
C TYR A 65 3.50 -13.64 -0.09
N GLY A 66 3.73 -14.93 -0.38
CA GLY A 66 4.89 -15.43 -1.11
C GLY A 66 6.23 -15.10 -0.43
N ALA A 67 7.26 -14.85 -1.22
CA ALA A 67 8.60 -14.49 -0.72
C ALA A 67 8.67 -13.09 -0.03
N CYS A 68 7.53 -12.45 0.20
CA CYS A 68 7.39 -11.14 0.84
C CYS A 68 6.29 -11.13 1.92
N GLU A 69 5.83 -12.31 2.37
CA GLU A 69 4.93 -12.42 3.51
C GLU A 69 5.57 -11.80 4.77
N GLY A 70 4.83 -10.90 5.43
CA GLY A 70 5.30 -10.20 6.61
C GLY A 70 6.10 -8.93 6.33
N ARG A 71 6.16 -8.40 5.09
CA ARG A 71 6.74 -7.07 4.83
C ARG A 71 5.78 -5.97 5.27
N VAL A 72 6.21 -5.15 6.24
CA VAL A 72 5.50 -3.95 6.76
C VAL A 72 6.19 -2.74 6.09
N GLY A 73 5.47 -1.64 5.86
CA GLY A 73 6.08 -0.34 5.55
C GLY A 73 5.18 0.83 5.91
N ALA A 74 5.76 1.99 6.17
CA ALA A 74 5.11 3.21 6.63
C ALA A 74 5.46 4.45 5.80
N GLY A 75 4.50 5.35 5.65
CA GLY A 75 4.69 6.61 4.92
C GLY A 75 3.84 7.75 5.46
N SER A 76 4.17 8.98 5.08
CA SER A 76 3.38 10.16 5.45
C SER A 76 3.48 11.29 4.43
N ALA A 77 2.41 12.07 4.31
CA ALA A 77 2.27 13.18 3.39
C ALA A 77 1.72 14.42 4.11
N ARG A 78 2.26 15.61 3.79
CA ARG A 78 1.93 16.89 4.44
C ARG A 78 1.70 18.01 3.42
N GLY A 79 0.98 19.05 3.81
CA GLY A 79 0.63 20.17 2.94
C GLY A 79 -0.76 20.05 2.31
N TYR A 80 -0.96 20.73 1.18
CA TYR A 80 -2.25 20.93 0.52
C TYR A 80 -2.09 20.93 -1.01
N GLY A 81 -3.22 20.87 -1.74
CA GLY A 81 -3.24 20.97 -3.21
C GLY A 81 -2.97 19.67 -3.99
N TYR A 82 -2.82 18.52 -3.32
CA TYR A 82 -2.52 17.25 -3.98
C TYR A 82 -3.11 16.03 -3.25
N HIS A 83 -3.14 14.88 -3.93
CA HIS A 83 -3.65 13.63 -3.36
C HIS A 83 -2.68 13.03 -2.32
N LYS A 84 -2.84 13.44 -1.06
CA LYS A 84 -2.03 12.97 0.08
C LYS A 84 -2.08 11.45 0.34
N PRO A 85 -3.21 10.72 0.17
CA PRO A 85 -3.24 9.27 0.37
C PRO A 85 -2.25 8.51 -0.52
N SER A 86 -2.18 8.81 -1.82
CA SER A 86 -1.26 8.11 -2.73
C SER A 86 0.20 8.48 -2.51
N ALA A 87 0.49 9.72 -2.09
CA ALA A 87 1.83 10.12 -1.66
C ALA A 87 2.28 9.41 -0.36
N ALA A 88 1.37 9.24 0.60
CA ALA A 88 1.67 8.50 1.83
C ALA A 88 1.90 7.01 1.53
N ILE A 89 1.09 6.40 0.64
CA ILE A 89 1.27 5.00 0.23
C ILE A 89 2.53 4.79 -0.63
N ALA A 90 2.90 5.74 -1.50
CA ALA A 90 4.18 5.68 -2.22
C ALA A 90 5.38 5.58 -1.25
N GLY A 91 5.35 6.36 -0.16
CA GLY A 91 6.33 6.25 0.91
C GLY A 91 6.29 4.88 1.61
N ALA A 92 5.10 4.41 1.98
CA ALA A 92 4.93 3.12 2.67
C ALA A 92 5.34 1.90 1.82
N LEU A 93 5.15 1.96 0.50
CA LEU A 93 5.62 0.93 -0.42
C LEU A 93 7.14 0.91 -0.50
N LYS A 94 7.79 2.08 -0.61
CA LYS A 94 9.25 2.16 -0.60
C LYS A 94 9.86 1.69 0.73
N ASP A 95 9.23 2.03 1.85
CA ASP A 95 9.62 1.60 3.20
C ASP A 95 9.50 0.08 3.39
N ALA A 96 8.48 -0.56 2.81
CA ALA A 96 8.33 -2.02 2.71
C ALA A 96 9.29 -2.70 1.71
N GLY A 97 10.20 -1.94 1.09
CA GLY A 97 11.14 -2.46 0.11
C GLY A 97 10.53 -2.77 -1.26
N PHE A 98 9.55 -1.97 -1.72
CA PHE A 98 9.01 -2.02 -3.08
C PHE A 98 9.30 -0.72 -3.82
N GLU A 99 10.05 -0.81 -4.92
CA GLU A 99 10.23 0.32 -5.84
C GLU A 99 9.22 0.22 -6.99
N LEU A 100 8.64 1.36 -7.39
CA LEU A 100 7.71 1.46 -8.51
C LEU A 100 8.41 2.18 -9.67
N ASN A 101 8.17 1.71 -10.91
CA ASN A 101 8.67 2.37 -12.12
C ASN A 101 8.03 3.76 -12.37
N VAL A 102 6.83 4.00 -11.81
CA VAL A 102 6.05 5.23 -11.95
C VAL A 102 5.77 5.81 -10.56
N ASN A 103 5.98 7.13 -10.41
CA ASN A 103 5.69 7.83 -9.17
C ASN A 103 4.17 8.06 -8.98
N ILE A 104 3.57 7.40 -7.99
CA ILE A 104 2.13 7.52 -7.68
C ILE A 104 1.79 8.66 -6.69
N ALA A 105 2.80 9.38 -6.18
CA ALA A 105 2.55 10.50 -5.28
C ALA A 105 1.70 11.58 -6.00
N ALA A 106 0.67 12.08 -5.32
CA ALA A 106 -0.35 12.97 -5.88
C ALA A 106 -1.25 12.41 -7.01
N ALA A 107 -0.97 11.23 -7.57
CA ALA A 107 -1.64 10.68 -8.77
C ALA A 107 -3.07 10.14 -8.58
N GLY A 108 -3.71 10.38 -7.42
CA GLY A 108 -5.10 9.97 -7.16
C GLY A 108 -5.26 8.54 -6.67
N ASP A 109 -6.51 8.13 -6.50
CA ASP A 109 -6.91 6.83 -5.94
C ASP A 109 -6.59 5.65 -6.85
N ARG A 110 -6.87 5.78 -8.14
CA ARG A 110 -6.62 4.72 -9.13
C ARG A 110 -5.16 4.29 -9.18
N ALA A 111 -4.22 5.24 -9.04
CA ALA A 111 -2.79 4.97 -9.00
C ALA A 111 -2.36 4.18 -7.76
N ILE A 112 -3.14 4.20 -6.67
CA ILE A 112 -2.94 3.31 -5.52
C ILE A 112 -3.35 1.89 -5.89
N ASP A 113 -4.53 1.74 -6.49
CA ASP A 113 -5.09 0.42 -6.85
C ASP A 113 -4.19 -0.28 -7.89
N ASP A 114 -3.78 0.44 -8.93
CA ASP A 114 -2.85 -0.04 -9.97
C ASP A 114 -1.47 -0.40 -9.38
N ALA A 115 -0.97 0.35 -8.39
CA ALA A 115 0.31 0.05 -7.72
C ALA A 115 0.23 -1.14 -6.76
N LEU A 116 -0.85 -1.31 -6.00
CA LEU A 116 -1.03 -2.48 -5.15
C LEU A 116 -1.20 -3.76 -5.99
N LEU A 117 -1.85 -3.67 -7.16
CA LEU A 117 -1.89 -4.75 -8.15
C LEU A 117 -0.50 -5.05 -8.76
N ALA A 118 0.34 -4.04 -8.95
CA ALA A 118 1.72 -4.23 -9.40
C ALA A 118 2.58 -4.94 -8.34
N VAL A 119 2.43 -4.56 -7.06
CA VAL A 119 3.08 -5.22 -5.91
C VAL A 119 2.62 -6.68 -5.77
N ALA A 120 1.31 -6.94 -5.87
CA ALA A 120 0.76 -8.29 -5.80
C ALA A 120 1.40 -9.24 -6.85
N LYS A 121 1.54 -8.77 -8.09
CA LYS A 121 2.22 -9.53 -9.16
C LYS A 121 3.71 -9.70 -8.89
N ALA A 122 4.39 -8.67 -8.37
CA ALA A 122 5.82 -8.72 -8.06
C ALA A 122 6.16 -9.77 -6.99
N VAL A 123 5.25 -10.02 -6.04
CA VAL A 123 5.43 -11.03 -4.97
C VAL A 123 4.96 -12.43 -5.36
N GLY A 124 4.59 -12.65 -6.62
CA GLY A 124 4.29 -13.95 -7.20
C GLY A 124 2.82 -14.34 -7.23
N ALA A 125 1.88 -13.43 -6.93
CA ALA A 125 0.46 -13.72 -7.13
C ALA A 125 0.15 -13.76 -8.63
N THR A 126 -0.47 -14.85 -9.08
CA THR A 126 -0.68 -15.21 -10.51
C THR A 126 -2.13 -15.51 -10.86
N GLY A 127 -3.01 -15.68 -9.86
CA GLY A 127 -4.44 -15.86 -10.02
C GLY A 127 -5.19 -14.56 -10.35
N ASN A 128 -6.51 -14.59 -10.21
CA ASN A 128 -7.35 -13.43 -10.48
C ASN A 128 -7.27 -12.43 -9.32
N LEU A 129 -6.66 -11.27 -9.55
CA LEU A 129 -6.46 -10.24 -8.53
C LEU A 129 -7.65 -9.27 -8.47
N VAL A 130 -8.19 -9.04 -7.27
CA VAL A 130 -9.29 -8.09 -7.02
C VAL A 130 -8.91 -7.09 -5.92
N VAL A 131 -9.12 -5.80 -6.18
CA VAL A 131 -8.97 -4.75 -5.16
C VAL A 131 -10.32 -4.51 -4.48
N LYS A 132 -10.31 -4.34 -3.15
CA LYS A 132 -11.45 -3.91 -2.34
C LYS A 132 -11.08 -2.70 -1.50
N SER A 133 -11.92 -1.68 -1.56
CA SER A 133 -11.80 -0.45 -0.77
C SER A 133 -12.90 -0.39 0.28
N PHE A 134 -12.56 0.13 1.46
CA PHE A 134 -13.44 0.31 2.61
C PHE A 134 -13.14 1.70 3.20
N GLU A 135 -14.16 2.47 3.58
CA GLU A 135 -14.07 3.88 4.03
C GLU A 135 -14.62 4.08 5.46
#